data_AF-A0A0R3WTJ5-F1
#
_entry.id   AF-A0A0R3WTJ5-F1
#
_cell.length_a   1.000
_cell.length_b   1.000
_cell.length_c   1.000
_cell.angle_alpha   90.00
_cell.angle_beta   90.00
_cell.angle_gamma   90.00
#
_symmetry.space_group_name_H-M   'P 1'
#
loop_
_entity.id
_entity.type
_entity.pdbx_description
1 polymer ?
#
loop_
_entity_poly.entity_id
_entity_poly.type
_entity_poly.pdbx_seq_one_letter_code
_entity_poly.pdbx_strand_id
1 'polypeptide(L)' 'LPKRELSNQNIRLDVLSIEKTKRTLLIGFITFPLTILAQTESEWRPIRVARDLQLDDGSSVSFRRDVL' A
#
# COMPACT_ATOMS: atom_id res chain seq x y z
N LEU A 1 11.87 -17.60 -4.17
CA LEU A 1 12.21 -16.54 -5.14
C LEU A 1 13.59 -15.98 -4.79
N PRO A 2 14.54 -15.94 -5.73
CA PRO A 2 15.82 -15.28 -5.54
C PRO A 2 15.65 -13.81 -5.11
N LYS A 3 16.51 -13.31 -4.19
CA LYS A 3 16.46 -11.91 -3.71
C LYS A 3 16.45 -10.88 -4.84
N ARG A 4 17.18 -11.16 -5.93
CA ARG A 4 17.26 -10.32 -7.13
C ARG A 4 15.95 -10.23 -7.92
N GLU A 5 15.12 -11.26 -7.88
CA GLU A 5 13.79 -11.21 -8.51
C GLU A 5 12.79 -10.44 -7.65
N LEU A 6 12.89 -10.59 -6.33
CA LEU A 6 12.06 -9.85 -5.37
C LEU A 6 12.36 -8.36 -5.35
N SER A 7 13.61 -7.94 -5.60
CA SER A 7 13.97 -6.52 -5.58
C SER A 7 13.28 -5.67 -6.66
N ASN A 8 12.74 -6.31 -7.71
CA ASN A 8 12.00 -5.62 -8.76
C ASN A 8 10.48 -5.68 -8.56
N GLN A 9 10.03 -6.14 -7.38
CA GLN A 9 8.62 -6.29 -7.04
C GLN A 9 8.18 -5.29 -5.99
N ASN A 10 6.86 -5.14 -5.85
CA ASN A 10 6.23 -4.35 -4.81
C ASN A 10 5.23 -5.21 -4.05
N ILE A 11 5.08 -4.97 -2.75
CA ILE A 11 3.94 -5.45 -1.98
C ILE A 11 2.90 -4.34 -1.99
N ARG A 12 1.68 -4.67 -2.42
CA ARG A 12 0.53 -3.77 -2.35
C ARG A 12 -0.45 -4.30 -1.30
N LEU A 13 -0.79 -3.44 -0.35
CA LEU A 13 -1.84 -3.69 0.64
C LEU A 13 -3.06 -2.85 0.26
N ASP A 14 -4.13 -3.52 -0.16
CA ASP A 14 -5.39 -2.88 -0.51
C ASP A 14 -6.31 -2.78 0.70
N VAL A 15 -6.93 -1.60 0.87
CA VAL A 15 -7.98 -1.35 1.86
C VAL A 15 -9.30 -1.41 1.13
N LEU A 16 -10.14 -2.39 1.49
CA LEU A 16 -11.38 -2.68 0.81
C LEU A 16 -12.58 -2.37 1.71
N SER A 17 -13.62 -1.75 1.15
CA SER A 17 -14.95 -1.73 1.74
C SER A 17 -15.69 -3.00 1.34
N ILE A 18 -16.10 -3.79 2.33
CA ILE A 18 -16.82 -5.05 2.12
C ILE A 18 -18.22 -4.89 2.72
N GLU A 19 -19.23 -5.00 1.87
CA GLU A 19 -20.64 -5.01 2.27
C GLU A 19 -21.32 -6.29 1.75
N LYS A 20 -22.18 -6.92 2.57
CA LYS A 20 -22.74 -8.26 2.27
C LYS A 20 -23.49 -8.37 0.95
N THR A 21 -24.09 -7.28 0.47
CA THR A 21 -24.97 -7.27 -0.70
C THR A 21 -24.46 -6.41 -1.84
N LYS A 22 -23.31 -5.75 -1.67
CA LYS A 22 -22.74 -4.86 -2.69
C LYS A 22 -21.38 -5.38 -3.15
N ARG A 23 -20.94 -4.85 -4.29
CA ARG A 23 -19.59 -5.13 -4.80
C ARG A 23 -18.55 -4.57 -3.81
N THR A 24 -17.51 -5.34 -3.54
CA THR A 24 -16.33 -4.88 -2.80
C THR A 24 -15.70 -3.69 -3.52
N LEU A 25 -15.46 -2.60 -2.79
CA LEU A 25 -14.87 -1.38 -3.33
C LEU A 25 -13.46 -1.20 -2.78
N LEU A 26 -12.53 -0.80 -3.63
CA LEU A 26 -11.21 -0.35 -3.20
C LEU A 26 -11.36 1.07 -2.62
N ILE A 27 -10.97 1.24 -1.36
CA ILE A 27 -10.93 2.55 -0.70
C ILE A 27 -9.58 3.22 -1.02
N GLY A 28 -8.51 2.44 -0.97
CA GLY A 28 -7.16 2.93 -1.17
C GLY A 28 -6.14 1.83 -0.97
N PHE A 29 -4.87 2.16 -1.07
CA PHE A 29 -3.80 1.19 -0.99
C PHE A 29 -2.49 1.80 -0.48
N ILE A 30 -1.63 0.92 0.02
CA ILE A 30 -0.25 1.24 0.37
C ILE A 30 0.66 0.34 -0.45
N THR A 31 1.69 0.94 -1.07
CA THR A 31 2.66 0.20 -1.89
C THR A 31 4.04 0.27 -1.26
N PHE A 32 4.65 -0.90 -1.06
CA PHE A 32 5.98 -1.06 -0.50
C PHE A 32 6.93 -1.60 -1.57
N PRO A 33 7.91 -0.82 -2.04
CA PRO A 33 8.92 -1.33 -2.95
C PRO A 33 9.87 -2.29 -2.23
N LEU A 34 10.07 -3.48 -2.81
CA LEU A 34 10.96 -4.50 -2.27
C LEU A 34 12.43 -4.31 -2.70
N THR A 35 12.74 -3.23 -3.42
CA THR A 35 14.11 -2.84 -3.78
C THR A 35 15.05 -2.79 -2.55
N ILE A 36 14.50 -2.49 -1.37
CA ILE A 36 15.24 -2.49 -0.10
C ILE A 36 15.86 -3.86 0.24
N LEU A 37 15.26 -4.97 -0.22
CA LEU A 37 15.79 -6.32 0.01
C LEU A 37 17.12 -6.57 -0.71
N ALA A 38 17.44 -5.79 -1.74
CA ALA A 38 18.73 -5.84 -2.42
C ALA A 38 19.85 -5.12 -1.64
N GLN A 39 19.49 -4.26 -0.67
CA GLN A 39 20.44 -3.40 0.06
C GLN A 39 20.70 -3.87 1.49
N THR A 40 19.83 -4.70 2.05
CA THR A 40 19.95 -5.16 3.44
C THR A 40 20.87 -6.37 3.57
N GLU A 41 22.08 -6.12 4.07
CA GLU A 41 22.95 -7.15 4.62
C GLU A 41 22.42 -7.58 6.01
N SER A 42 21.87 -8.80 6.06
CA SER A 42 21.61 -9.68 7.22
C SER A 42 20.86 -9.17 8.47
N GLU A 43 20.63 -7.88 8.67
CA GLU A 43 19.93 -7.36 9.85
C GLU A 43 18.46 -7.03 9.55
N TRP A 44 17.58 -7.40 10.48
CA TRP A 44 16.15 -7.07 10.40
C TRP A 44 15.98 -5.55 10.49
N ARG A 45 15.45 -4.95 9.43
CA ARG A 45 15.13 -3.51 9.40
C ARG A 45 13.64 -3.34 9.15
N PRO A 46 12.94 -2.51 9.96
CA PRO A 46 11.56 -2.18 9.68
C PRO A 46 11.47 -1.44 8.34
N ILE A 47 10.60 -1.91 7.46
CA ILE A 47 10.32 -1.27 6.16
C ILE A 47 9.50 0.00 6.45
N ARG A 48 10.19 1.08 6.82
CA ARG A 48 9.59 2.42 7.03
C ARG A 48 9.42 3.14 5.70
N VAL A 49 8.66 2.55 4.79
CA VAL A 49 8.47 3.07 3.42
C VAL A 49 7.01 3.41 3.13
N ALA A 50 6.10 3.23 4.09
CA ALA A 50 4.71 3.65 3.94
C ALA A 50 4.65 5.17 3.81
N ARG A 51 4.70 5.64 2.56
CA ARG A 51 4.10 6.92 2.19
C ARG A 51 2.60 6.74 2.37
N ASP A 52 1.97 7.81 2.84
CA ASP A 52 0.59 7.88 3.28
C ASP A 52 -0.39 7.08 2.40
N LEU A 53 -1.48 6.59 3.00
CA LEU A 53 -2.54 5.84 2.31
C LEU A 53 -2.96 6.58 1.04
N GLN A 54 -2.77 5.96 -0.12
CA GLN A 54 -3.21 6.50 -1.40
C GLN A 54 -4.67 6.11 -1.58
N LEU A 55 -5.56 7.09 -1.69
CA LEU A 55 -6.97 6.84 -1.96
C LEU A 55 -7.17 6.47 -3.43
N ASP A 56 -8.08 5.55 -3.70
CA ASP A 56 -8.45 5.19 -5.06
C ASP A 56 -9.35 6.29 -5.66
N ASP A 57 -9.16 6.64 -6.94
CA ASP A 57 -9.92 7.72 -7.60
C ASP A 57 -11.43 7.43 -7.67
N GLY A 58 -11.83 6.16 -7.56
CA GLY A 58 -13.22 5.73 -7.45
C GLY A 58 -13.82 5.86 -6.05
N SER A 59 -12.99 6.11 -5.03
CA SER A 59 -13.45 6.41 -3.68
C SER A 59 -13.89 7.87 -3.64
N SER A 60 -15.20 8.10 -3.54
CA SER A 60 -15.79 9.44 -3.42
C SER A 60 -15.54 10.06 -2.04
N VAL A 61 -14.30 10.01 -1.55
CA VAL A 61 -13.89 10.68 -0.32
C VAL A 61 -13.65 12.15 -0.66
N SER A 62 -14.74 12.91 -0.77
CA SER A 62 -14.67 14.37 -0.74
C SER A 62 -14.14 14.76 0.65
N PHE A 63 -12.85 15.11 0.75
CA PHE A 63 -12.34 15.82 1.92
C PHE A 63 -13.17 17.10 2.08
N ARG A 64 -14.12 17.11 3.02
CA ARG A 64 -14.72 18.37 3.48
C ARG A 64 -13.61 19.14 4.17
N ARG A 65 -13.22 20.26 3.58
CA ARG A 65 -12.21 21.21 4.09
C ARG A 65 -12.72 22.02 5.29
N ASP A 66 -13.66 21.50 6.08
CA ASP A 66 -14.39 22.29 7.08
C ASP A 66 -13.97 22.00 8.53
N VAL A 67 -12.83 21.32 8.75
CA VAL A 67 -12.28 21.12 10.09
C VAL A 67 -10.76 21.34 10.09
N LEU A 68 -10.38 22.62 10.03
CA LEU A 68 -9.15 23.18 10.61
C LEU A 68 -9.51 24.51 11.28
#